data_AF-X1IIU0-F1
#
_entry.id   AF-X1IIU0-F1
#
_cell.length_a   1.000
_cell.length_b   1.000
_cell.length_c   1.000
_cell.angle_alpha   90.00
_cell.angle_beta   90.00
_cell.angle_gamma   90.00
#
_symmetry.space_group_name_H-M   'P 1'
#
loop_
_entity.id
_entity.type
_entity.pdbx_description
1 polymer ?
#
loop_
_entity_poly.entity_id
_entity_poly.type
_entity_poly.pdbx_seq_one_letter_code
_entity_poly.pdbx_strand_id
1 'polypeptide(L)' 'MAVKIVTDSLSDITSDIAQGLEITVVPLTVSFGRESFLDRITMTTDEFYYKLTHDANWPKTTQPLSRRFR' A
#
# COMPACT_ATOMS: atom_id res chain seq x y z
N MET A 1 -18.71 4.37 -23.51
CA MET A 1 -18.49 4.47 -22.05
C MET A 1 -17.14 3.86 -21.73
N ALA A 2 -16.30 4.56 -20.98
CA ALA A 2 -15.04 4.01 -20.49
C ALA A 2 -15.21 3.65 -19.01
N VAL A 3 -14.83 2.44 -18.63
CA VAL A 3 -14.78 1.98 -17.23
C VAL A 3 -13.32 2.01 -16.79
N LYS A 4 -13.05 2.49 -15.59
CA LYS A 4 -11.73 2.42 -14.95
C LYS A 4 -11.81 1.53 -13.72
N ILE A 5 -10.79 0.70 -13.53
CA ILE A 5 -10.65 -0.15 -12.34
C ILE A 5 -9.64 0.51 -11.42
N VAL A 6 -10.07 0.76 -10.18
CA VAL A 6 -9.23 1.32 -9.12
C VAL A 6 -9.39 0.42 -7.91
N THR A 7 -8.28 0.09 -7.27
CA THR A 7 -8.24 -0.70 -6.04
C THR A 7 -7.19 -0.12 -5.09
N ASP A 8 -7.05 -0.72 -3.92
CA ASP A 8 -6.03 -0.35 -2.94
C ASP A 8 -4.95 -1.44 -2.81
N SER A 9 -3.89 -1.15 -2.05
CA SER A 9 -2.74 -2.06 -1.96
C SER A 9 -3.03 -3.38 -1.22
N LEU A 10 -4.14 -3.50 -0.49
CA LEU A 10 -4.55 -4.77 0.14
C LEU A 10 -5.21 -5.75 -0.84
N SER A 11 -5.41 -5.35 -2.09
CA SER A 11 -5.80 -6.28 -3.17
C SER A 11 -4.72 -7.32 -3.50
N ASP A 12 -3.49 -7.10 -3.02
CA ASP A 12 -2.30 -7.89 -3.25
C ASP A 12 -1.88 -8.07 -4.72
N ILE A 13 -2.55 -7.40 -5.67
CA ILE A 13 -2.21 -7.40 -7.09
C ILE A 13 -0.78 -6.88 -7.26
N THR A 14 0.02 -7.62 -8.02
CA THR A 14 1.40 -7.24 -8.32
C THR A 14 1.45 -6.09 -9.33
N SER A 15 2.53 -5.32 -9.32
CA SER A 15 2.68 -4.14 -10.17
C SER A 15 2.64 -4.45 -11.66
N ASP A 16 3.15 -5.63 -12.07
CA ASP A 16 3.11 -6.11 -13.45
C ASP A 16 1.69 -6.42 -13.92
N ILE A 17 0.88 -7.10 -13.09
CA ILE A 17 -0.53 -7.39 -13.41
C ILE A 17 -1.33 -6.08 -13.45
N ALA A 18 -1.15 -5.21 -12.45
CA ALA A 18 -1.87 -3.94 -12.39
C ALA A 18 -1.55 -3.06 -13.62
N GLN A 19 -0.28 -2.99 -14.03
CA GLN A 19 0.14 -2.25 -15.21
C GLN A 19 -0.42 -2.88 -16.51
N GLY A 20 -0.37 -4.21 -16.63
CA GLY A 20 -0.87 -4.92 -17.82
C GLY A 20 -2.38 -4.81 -18.03
N LEU A 21 -3.14 -4.61 -16.96
CA LEU A 21 -4.60 -4.47 -16.97
C LEU A 21 -5.11 -3.03 -16.80
N GLU A 22 -4.20 -2.05 -16.79
CA GLU A 22 -4.53 -0.63 -16.54
C GLU A 22 -5.31 -0.40 -15.23
N ILE A 23 -5.00 -1.19 -14.20
CA ILE A 23 -5.58 -1.06 -12.85
C ILE A 23 -4.78 -0.03 -12.06
N THR A 24 -5.46 1.01 -11.59
CA THR A 24 -4.84 1.97 -10.66
C THR A 24 -4.87 1.40 -9.24
N VAL A 25 -3.71 1.25 -8.61
CA VAL A 25 -3.59 0.82 -7.21
C VAL A 25 -3.26 2.02 -6.32
N VAL A 26 -4.09 2.29 -5.32
CA VAL A 26 -3.89 3.35 -4.34
C VAL A 26 -3.22 2.77 -3.08
N PRO A 27 -2.01 3.20 -2.70
CA PRO A 27 -1.31 2.63 -1.56
C PRO A 27 -1.92 3.07 -0.23
N LEU A 28 -2.03 2.10 0.69
CA LEU A 28 -2.29 2.37 2.10
C LEU A 28 -1.04 2.91 2.79
N THR A 29 -1.26 3.47 3.99
CA THR A 29 -0.16 3.90 4.86
C THR A 29 0.04 2.90 5.99
N VAL A 30 1.27 2.45 6.16
CA VAL A 30 1.74 1.65 7.31
C VAL A 30 2.60 2.52 8.19
N SER A 31 2.34 2.55 9.49
CA SER A 31 3.08 3.39 10.44
C SER A 31 3.68 2.54 11.55
N PHE A 32 4.96 2.77 11.84
CA PHE A 32 5.68 2.21 12.98
C PHE A 32 6.14 3.37 13.88
N GLY A 33 5.52 3.51 15.05
CA GLY A 33 5.78 4.65 15.94
C GLY A 33 5.44 6.00 15.27
N ARG A 34 6.47 6.79 14.94
CA ARG A 34 6.35 8.09 14.25
C ARG A 34 6.66 8.03 12.76
N GLU A 35 7.19 6.91 12.28
CA GLU A 35 7.52 6.71 10.87
C GLU A 35 6.27 6.22 10.13
N SER A 36 6.10 6.66 8.89
CA SER A 36 4.97 6.26 8.05
C SER A 36 5.44 5.98 6.63
N PHE A 37 4.93 4.90 6.07
CA PHE A 37 5.35 4.33 4.80
C PHE A 37 4.12 4.10 3.92
N LEU A 38 4.30 4.25 2.61
CA LEU A 38 3.34 3.82 1.62
C LEU A 38 3.63 2.37 1.26
N ASP A 39 2.64 1.52 1.49
CA ASP A 39 2.72 0.09 1.22
C ASP A 39 3.14 -0.17 -0.23
N ARG A 40 4.16 -1.03 -0.41
CA ARG A 40 4.81 -1.39 -1.69
C ARG A 40 5.40 -0.23 -2.50
N ILE A 41 5.40 1.00 -1.99
CA ILE A 41 5.97 2.18 -2.66
C ILE A 41 7.22 2.68 -1.94
N THR A 42 7.13 2.90 -0.62
CA THR A 42 8.26 3.34 0.21
C THR A 42 8.65 2.31 1.26
N MET A 43 7.99 1.16 1.28
CA MET A 43 8.30 0.00 2.10
C MET A 43 7.94 -1.25 1.32
N THR A 44 8.90 -2.15 1.18
CA THR A 44 8.70 -3.48 0.58
C THR A 44 8.07 -4.44 1.59
N THR A 45 7.49 -5.53 1.08
CA THR A 45 6.93 -6.59 1.92
C THR A 45 7.99 -7.22 2.84
N ASP A 46 9.22 -7.40 2.35
CA ASP A 46 10.31 -7.96 3.14
C ASP A 46 10.75 -7.02 4.27
N GLU A 47 10.86 -5.72 3.98
CA GLU A 47 11.14 -4.70 5.01
C GLU A 47 10.03 -4.62 6.05
N PHE A 48 8.77 -4.74 5.64
CA PHE A 48 7.64 -4.79 6.56
C PHE A 48 7.76 -5.97 7.53
N TYR A 49 7.99 -7.19 7.03
CA TYR A 49 8.10 -8.38 7.89
C TYR A 49 9.35 -8.36 8.76
N TYR A 50 10.46 -7.82 8.26
CA TYR A 50 11.65 -7.57 9.06
C TYR A 50 11.34 -6.62 10.22
N LYS A 51 10.73 -5.46 9.95
CA LYS A 51 10.40 -4.47 10.98
C LYS A 51 9.31 -4.97 11.94
N LEU A 52 8.34 -5.75 11.46
CA LEU A 52 7.30 -6.39 12.28
C LEU A 52 7.89 -7.27 13.39
N THR A 53 9.01 -7.95 13.12
CA THR A 53 9.64 -8.88 14.07
C THR A 53 10.73 -8.23 14.93
N HIS A 54 11.27 -7.08 14.52
CA HIS A 54 12.43 -6.45 15.17
C HIS A 54 12.13 -5.08 15.80
N ASP A 55 11.05 -4.39 15.42
CA ASP A 55 10.70 -3.09 15.99
C ASP A 55 9.91 -3.26 17.30
N ALA A 56 10.16 -2.37 18.26
CA ALA A 56 9.40 -2.32 19.50
C ALA A 56 7.98 -1.76 19.31
N ASN A 57 7.77 -0.98 18.24
CA ASN A 57 6.47 -0.40 17.90
C ASN A 57 5.72 -1.33 16.95
N TRP A 58 4.52 -1.74 17.34
CA TRP A 58 3.64 -2.50 16.45
C TRP A 58 3.13 -1.63 15.29
N PRO A 59 2.98 -2.20 14.08
CA PRO A 59 2.47 -1.46 12.95
C PRO A 59 1.02 -1.05 13.17
N LYS A 60 0.68 0.12 12.63
CA LYS A 60 -0.70 0.59 12.48
C LYS A 60 -0.94 0.91 11.02
N THR A 61 -2.12 0.59 10.51
CA THR A 61 -2.52 0.90 9.15
C THR A 61 -3.54 2.03 9.14
N THR A 62 -3.47 2.89 8.13
CA THR A 62 -4.51 3.89 7.87
C THR A 62 -5.02 3.74 6.43
N GLN A 63 -6.34 3.83 6.26
CA GLN A 63 -6.98 3.85 4.96
C GLN A 63 -6.47 5.01 4.09
N PRO A 64 -6.49 4.91 2.75
CA PRO A 64 -6.09 6.01 1.90
C PRO A 64 -7.03 7.20 2.10
N LEU A 65 -6.48 8.40 2.05
CA LEU A 65 -7.31 9.61 2.06
C LEU A 65 -8.21 9.61 0.83
N SER A 66 -9.47 10.01 0.98
CA SER A 66 -10.46 10.07 -0.11
C SER A 66 -9.97 10.84 -1.35
N ARG A 67 -9.11 11.85 -1.17
CA ARG A 67 -8.48 12.60 -2.27
C ARG A 67 -7.57 11.74 -3.18
N ARG A 68 -7.06 10.61 -2.71
CA ARG A 68 -6.20 9.71 -3.51
C ARG A 68 -6.97 8.88 -4.53
N PHE A 69 -8.30 8.83 -4.45
CA PHE A 69 -9.17 8.12 -5.40
C PHE A 69 -9.77 9.05 -6.48
N ARG A 70 -9.35 10.31 -6.55
CA ARG A 70 -9.83 11.28 -7.56
C ARG A 70 -9.07 11.17 -8.88
#